data_AF-A0A2T2N129-F1
#
_entry.id   AF-A0A2T2N129-F1
#
_cell.length_a   1.000
_cell.length_b   1.000
_cell.length_c   1.000
_cell.angle_alpha   90.00
_cell.angle_beta   90.00
_cell.angle_gamma   90.00
#
_symmetry.space_group_name_H-M   'P 1'
#
loop_
_entity.id
_entity.type
_entity.pdbx_description
1 polymer ?
#
loop_
_entity_poly.entity_id
_entity_poly.type
_entity_poly.pdbx_seq_one_letter_code
_entity_poly.pdbx_strand_id
1 'polypeptide(L)'
;MDLTWTALFCVSLASAAVLYDLLTRRIPSRLRPGDAPSSQFGIVRADKLESPGRAHGIDIIFVHGLGSNPDTTWGPKDKNWVSHFLPEDIP
;
A
#
# COMPACT_ATOMS: atom_id res chain seq x y z
N MET A 1 38.93 -22.11 -15.97
CA MET A 1 37.52 -22.28 -16.38
C MET A 1 37.47 -22.17 -17.89
N ASP A 2 36.85 -23.13 -18.57
CA ASP A 2 36.67 -23.05 -20.02
C ASP A 2 35.53 -22.09 -20.38
N LEU A 3 35.44 -21.75 -21.66
CA LEU A 3 34.45 -20.81 -22.20
C LEU A 3 33.01 -21.29 -21.94
N THR A 4 32.79 -22.61 -21.99
CA THR A 4 31.51 -23.28 -21.73
C THR A 4 31.03 -23.09 -20.30
N TRP A 5 31.89 -23.31 -19.31
CA TRP A 5 31.56 -23.08 -17.90
C TRP A 5 31.25 -21.62 -17.62
N THR A 6 32.01 -20.72 -18.24
CA THR A 6 31.78 -19.27 -18.13
C THR A 6 30.43 -18.88 -18.74
N ALA A 7 30.09 -19.39 -19.91
CA ALA A 7 28.81 -19.14 -20.57
C ALA A 7 27.62 -19.67 -19.75
N LEU A 8 27.71 -20.89 -19.23
CA LEU A 8 26.67 -21.48 -18.38
C LEU A 8 26.46 -20.66 -17.11
N PHE A 9 27.54 -20.21 -16.47
CA PHE A 9 27.46 -19.34 -15.30
C PHE A 9 26.76 -18.02 -15.62
N CYS A 10 27.13 -17.35 -16.71
CA CYS A 10 26.48 -16.11 -17.13
C CYS A 10 24.99 -16.30 -17.44
N VAL A 11 24.61 -17.39 -18.12
CA VAL A 11 23.20 -17.72 -18.41
C VAL A 11 22.43 -17.97 -17.12
N SER A 12 23.03 -18.66 -16.15
CA SER A 12 22.39 -18.92 -14.86
C SER A 12 22.14 -17.62 -14.07
N LEU A 13 23.11 -16.70 -14.04
CA LEU A 13 22.97 -15.39 -13.41
C LEU A 13 21.90 -14.54 -14.09
N ALA A 14 21.90 -14.50 -15.43
CA ALA A 14 20.89 -13.76 -16.19
C ALA A 14 19.48 -14.33 -15.94
N SER A 15 19.34 -15.65 -15.91
CA SER A 15 18.07 -16.32 -15.63
C SER A 15 17.57 -16.05 -14.21
N ALA A 16 18.45 -16.10 -13.22
CA ALA A 16 18.13 -15.76 -11.84
C ALA A 16 17.70 -14.29 -11.70
N ALA A 17 18.39 -13.36 -12.38
CA ALA A 17 18.02 -11.95 -12.38
C ALA A 17 16.65 -11.70 -13.01
N VAL A 18 16.35 -12.34 -14.15
CA VAL A 18 15.04 -12.25 -14.80
C VAL A 18 13.94 -12.83 -13.93
N LEU A 19 14.18 -13.98 -13.29
CA LEU A 19 13.21 -14.60 -12.39
C LEU A 19 12.95 -13.73 -11.17
N TYR A 20 14.00 -13.21 -10.54
CA TYR A 20 13.88 -12.29 -9.41
C TYR A 20 13.05 -11.07 -9.77
N ASP A 21 13.32 -10.47 -10.92
CA ASP A 21 12.59 -9.29 -11.40
C ASP A 21 11.13 -9.63 -11.72
N LEU A 22 10.83 -10.76 -12.37
CA LEU A 22 9.44 -11.23 -12.57
C LEU A 22 8.68 -11.42 -11.26
N LEU A 23 9.32 -11.99 -10.24
CA LEU A 23 8.71 -12.22 -8.93
C LEU A 23 8.53 -10.93 -8.11
N THR A 24 9.40 -9.94 -8.30
CA THR A 24 9.43 -8.72 -7.47
C THR A 24 8.85 -7.48 -8.14
N ARG A 25 8.61 -7.49 -9.46
CA ARG A 25 8.09 -6.35 -10.24
C ARG A 25 6.77 -5.77 -9.74
N ARG A 26 5.96 -6.53 -9.01
CA ARG A 26 4.68 -6.07 -8.43
C ARG A 26 4.79 -5.68 -6.96
N ILE A 27 5.96 -5.85 -6.35
CA ILE A 27 6.22 -5.37 -4.99
C ILE A 27 6.56 -3.88 -5.10
N PRO A 28 5.75 -2.98 -4.53
CA PRO A 28 6.05 -1.55 -4.55
C PRO A 28 7.44 -1.29 -3.98
N SER A 29 8.31 -0.69 -4.78
CA SER A 29 9.70 -0.44 -4.41
C SER A 29 9.89 1.00 -3.98
N ARG A 30 10.41 1.21 -2.77
CA ARG A 30 10.80 2.53 -2.27
C ARG A 30 11.93 3.19 -3.07
N LEU A 31 12.65 2.42 -3.89
CA LEU A 31 13.77 2.91 -4.71
C LEU A 31 13.32 3.58 -6.01
N ARG A 32 12.09 3.31 -6.47
CA ARG A 32 11.53 3.91 -7.68
C ARG A 32 10.54 4.99 -7.24
N PRO A 33 10.77 6.27 -7.56
CA PRO A 33 9.90 7.37 -7.11
C PRO A 33 8.42 7.19 -7.50
N GLY A 34 8.14 6.55 -8.64
CA GLY A 34 6.78 6.24 -9.09
C GLY A 34 6.11 5.06 -8.38
N ASP A 35 6.89 4.15 -7.78
CA ASP A 35 6.40 2.96 -7.07
C ASP A 35 6.55 3.10 -5.54
N ALA A 36 7.05 4.24 -5.07
CA ALA A 36 7.24 4.49 -3.66
C ALA A 36 5.85 4.51 -3.00
N PRO A 37 5.60 3.62 -2.01
CA PRO A 37 4.32 3.63 -1.31
C PRO A 37 4.13 5.01 -0.68
N SER A 38 3.11 5.72 -1.16
CA SER A 38 2.66 6.94 -0.53
C SER A 38 2.00 6.53 0.78
N SER A 39 2.74 6.62 1.89
CA SER A 39 2.13 6.56 3.21
C SER A 39 1.27 7.81 3.33
N GLN A 40 0.01 7.70 2.91
CA GLN A 40 -0.94 8.78 3.05
C GLN A 40 -1.49 8.71 4.47
N PHE A 41 -1.22 9.76 5.22
CA PHE A 41 -1.93 10.05 6.45
C PHE A 41 -3.07 11.00 6.10
N GLY A 42 -4.30 10.57 6.34
CA GLY A 42 -5.49 11.39 6.18
C GLY A 42 -6.28 11.39 7.47
N ILE A 43 -6.43 12.55 8.09
CA ILE A 43 -7.45 12.76 9.12
C ILE A 43 -8.71 13.17 8.37
N VAL A 44 -9.74 12.32 8.43
CA VAL A 44 -11.08 12.68 7.98
C VAL A 44 -11.89 13.06 9.20
N ARG A 45 -12.51 14.22 9.15
CA ARG A 45 -13.39 14.67 10.23
C ARG A 45 -14.70 13.89 10.13
N ALA A 46 -15.09 13.28 11.25
CA ALA A 46 -16.26 12.42 11.36
C ALA A 46 -17.52 13.25 11.73
N ASP A 47 -17.81 14.31 10.98
CA ASP A 47 -18.88 15.26 11.28
C ASP A 47 -19.98 15.26 10.22
N LYS A 48 -21.00 14.42 10.43
CA LYS A 48 -22.40 14.80 10.16
C LYS A 48 -23.26 14.94 11.41
N LEU A 49 -22.76 14.59 12.60
CA LEU A 49 -23.48 14.88 13.84
C LEU A 49 -23.42 16.39 14.12
N GLU A 50 -24.61 17.01 14.20
CA GLU A 50 -24.76 18.43 14.50
C GLU A 50 -23.95 18.86 15.73
N SER A 51 -23.39 20.07 15.68
CA SER A 51 -22.67 20.64 16.82
C SER A 51 -23.63 20.98 17.96
N PRO A 52 -23.22 20.83 19.23
CA PRO A 52 -21.96 20.27 19.67
C PRO A 52 -22.06 18.75 19.78
N GLY A 53 -21.10 18.05 19.16
CA GLY A 53 -20.92 16.62 19.37
C GLY A 53 -20.89 16.32 20.86
N ARG A 54 -21.66 15.31 21.29
CA ARG A 54 -21.80 14.93 22.70
C ARG A 54 -20.40 14.80 23.32
N ALA A 55 -20.27 15.15 24.60
CA ALA A 55 -19.02 15.06 25.37
C ALA A 55 -18.41 13.63 25.45
N HIS A 56 -18.99 12.64 24.77
CA HIS A 56 -18.66 11.22 24.78
C HIS A 56 -18.51 10.70 23.32
N GLY A 57 -17.92 11.51 22.45
CA GLY A 57 -17.57 11.08 21.09
C GLY A 57 -16.52 9.97 21.09
N ILE A 58 -16.48 9.17 20.02
CA ILE A 58 -15.51 8.09 19.82
C ILE A 58 -14.65 8.46 18.62
N ASP A 59 -13.34 8.60 18.83
CA ASP A 59 -12.38 8.75 17.74
C ASP A 59 -12.01 7.36 17.19
N ILE A 60 -12.11 7.18 15.87
CA ILE A 60 -11.78 5.91 15.20
C ILE A 60 -10.54 6.13 14.34
N ILE A 61 -9.48 5.37 14.64
CA ILE A 61 -8.19 5.45 13.95
C ILE A 61 -7.96 4.15 13.17
N PHE A 62 -7.81 4.26 11.85
CA PHE A 62 -7.46 3.13 10.99
C PHE A 62 -5.95 3.11 10.74
N VAL A 63 -5.31 1.97 11.07
CA VAL A 63 -3.87 1.76 10.90
C VAL A 63 -3.65 0.67 9.86
N HIS A 64 -2.71 0.91 8.93
CA HIS A 64 -2.36 -0.05 7.90
C HIS A 64 -0.98 -0.69 8.16
N GLY A 65 -0.71 -1.82 7.50
CA GLY A 65 0.53 -2.57 7.64
C GLY A 65 1.76 -1.84 7.09
N LEU A 66 2.94 -2.26 7.53
CA LEU A 66 4.21 -1.69 7.10
C LEU A 66 4.46 -2.05 5.63
N GLY A 67 4.61 -1.04 4.77
CA GLY A 67 4.76 -1.23 3.32
C GLY A 67 3.45 -1.32 2.53
N SER A 68 2.30 -1.32 3.21
CA SER A 68 1.00 -1.05 2.56
C SER A 68 0.69 0.45 2.60
N ASN A 69 -0.44 0.83 2.01
CA ASN A 69 -1.02 2.17 2.08
C ASN A 69 -2.56 2.04 2.23
N PRO A 70 -3.28 3.15 2.48
CA PRO A 70 -4.75 3.12 2.58
C PRO A 70 -5.43 2.41 1.40
N ASP A 71 -5.01 2.69 0.16
CA ASP A 71 -5.64 2.14 -1.03
C ASP A 71 -5.50 0.61 -1.14
N THR A 72 -4.33 0.08 -0.76
CA THR A 72 -4.05 -1.38 -0.76
C THR A 72 -4.64 -2.09 0.45
N THR A 73 -4.91 -1.38 1.55
CA THR A 73 -5.39 -1.97 2.81
C THR A 73 -6.91 -1.91 2.93
N TRP A 74 -7.51 -0.79 2.55
CA TRP A 74 -8.95 -0.53 2.73
C TRP A 74 -9.70 -0.32 1.41
N GLY A 75 -8.97 -0.30 0.29
CA GLY A 75 -9.51 0.01 -1.03
C GLY A 75 -9.37 1.49 -1.37
N PRO A 76 -9.59 1.86 -2.64
CA PRO A 76 -9.46 3.23 -3.10
C PRO A 76 -10.48 4.14 -2.42
N LYS A 77 -10.13 5.42 -2.22
CA LYS A 77 -10.89 6.41 -1.44
C LYS A 77 -12.41 6.44 -1.73
N ASP A 78 -12.80 6.27 -2.98
CA ASP A 78 -14.17 6.28 -3.51
C ASP A 78 -14.95 4.96 -3.34
N LYS A 79 -14.27 3.86 -2.99
CA LYS A 79 -14.87 2.53 -2.75
C LYS A 79 -14.36 1.87 -1.48
N ASN A 80 -13.85 2.69 -0.57
CA ASN A 80 -13.28 2.31 0.70
C ASN A 80 -14.40 1.79 1.62
N TRP A 81 -14.24 0.57 2.17
CA TRP A 81 -15.23 -0.01 3.09
C TRP A 81 -15.35 0.78 4.40
N VAL A 82 -14.32 1.50 4.83
CA VAL A 82 -14.35 2.42 5.98
C VAL A 82 -15.40 3.52 5.74
N SER A 83 -15.48 4.07 4.52
CA SER A 83 -16.50 5.06 4.16
C SER A 83 -17.91 4.47 4.22
N HIS A 84 -18.05 3.14 4.05
CA HIS A 84 -19.31 2.41 4.20
C HIS A 84 -19.59 1.93 5.64
N PHE A 85 -18.56 1.86 6.49
CA PHE A 85 -18.67 1.40 7.87
C PHE A 85 -19.37 2.43 8.76
N LEU A 86 -19.24 3.72 8.42
CA LEU A 86 -19.84 4.84 9.15
C LEU A 86 -20.54 5.81 8.18
N PRO A 87 -21.64 5.39 7.52
CA PRO A 87 -22.30 6.20 6.50
C PRO A 87 -22.88 7.51 7.05
N GLU A 88 -23.18 7.53 8.35
CA GLU A 88 -23.68 8.69 9.07
C GLU A 88 -22.58 9.59 9.63
N ASP A 89 -21.32 9.12 9.75
CA ASP A 89 -20.25 9.92 10.35
C ASP A 89 -19.23 10.43 9.33
N ILE A 90 -19.06 9.75 8.20
CA ILE A 90 -18.09 10.13 7.15
C ILE A 90 -18.86 10.74 5.95
N PRO A 91 -18.58 12.00 5.54
CA PRO A 91 -19.24 12.66 4.40
C PRO A 91 -19.01 11.98 3.05
#